data_AF-A0A3L7TR95-F1
#
_entry.id   AF-A0A3L7TR95-F1
#
_cell.length_a   1.000
_cell.length_b   1.000
_cell.length_c   1.000
_cell.angle_alpha   90.00
_cell.angle_beta   90.00
_cell.angle_gamma   90.00
#
_symmetry.space_group_name_H-M   'P 1'
#
loop_
_entity.id
_entity.type
_entity.pdbx_description
1 polymer ?
#
loop_
_entity_poly.entity_id
_entity_poly.type
_entity_poly.pdbx_seq_one_letter_code
_entity_poly.pdbx_strand_id
1 'polypeptide(L)'
;MTRRITPSGTEASGAPALINDTTWLYRTADGAGGGLAWNNVGGDYSAFFSASLLTTTTGLQTWSSLGLLNDVRSFALDPSQNFGWFLLGDESTMGTTRRFDSAYSGSVGGIVPRLEIEFTTIPAPGALAWIAVTGLTGFIARRKR
;
A
#
# COMPACT_ATOMS: atom_id res chain seq x y z
N MET A 1 0.66 -0.53 17.48
CA MET A 1 -0.54 -0.12 16.73
C MET A 1 -1.77 -0.69 17.45
N THR A 2 -2.29 0.01 18.45
CA THR A 2 -3.48 -0.45 19.20
C THR A 2 -4.72 0.02 18.48
N ARG A 3 -5.60 -0.94 18.19
CA ARG A 3 -6.89 -0.82 17.49
C ARG A 3 -7.75 0.30 18.10
N ARG A 4 -7.95 1.41 17.38
CA ARG A 4 -8.96 2.41 17.70
C ARG A 4 -10.24 2.14 16.91
N ILE A 5 -11.36 2.11 17.63
CA ILE A 5 -12.72 2.20 17.08
C ILE A 5 -12.93 3.66 16.65
N THR A 6 -13.43 3.84 15.44
CA THR A 6 -13.71 5.13 14.76
C THR A 6 -14.10 6.24 15.74
N PRO A 7 -13.42 7.40 15.74
CA PRO A 7 -13.79 8.53 16.59
C PRO A 7 -15.25 8.93 16.35
N SER A 8 -15.98 9.26 17.41
CA SER A 8 -17.35 9.77 17.32
C SER A 8 -17.32 11.20 16.72
N GLY A 9 -17.38 11.30 15.40
CA GLY A 9 -17.36 12.57 14.68
C GLY A 9 -17.70 12.38 13.20
N THR A 10 -17.95 13.47 12.49
CA THR A 10 -18.24 13.45 11.04
C THR A 10 -16.98 13.27 10.19
N GLU A 11 -15.82 12.95 10.79
CA GLU A 11 -14.47 12.97 10.19
C GLU A 11 -14.08 14.33 9.59
N ALA A 12 -14.90 15.36 9.80
CA ALA A 12 -14.63 16.75 9.38
C ALA A 12 -14.01 17.59 10.50
N SER A 13 -14.06 17.11 11.74
CA SER A 13 -13.37 17.70 12.89
C SER A 13 -12.46 16.67 13.54
N GLY A 14 -11.30 17.11 14.01
CA GLY A 14 -10.43 16.27 14.83
C GLY A 14 -11.13 15.83 16.12
N ALA A 15 -10.69 14.71 16.68
CA ALA A 15 -11.02 14.30 18.03
C ALA A 15 -9.82 14.57 18.95
N PRO A 16 -10.03 14.73 20.27
CA PRO A 16 -8.91 14.76 21.22
C PRO A 16 -8.01 13.53 21.03
N ALA A 17 -6.70 13.76 21.01
CA ALA A 17 -5.71 12.69 20.95
C ALA A 17 -5.71 11.92 22.28
N LEU A 18 -5.72 10.60 22.20
CA LEU A 18 -5.58 9.72 23.35
C LEU A 18 -4.11 9.37 23.58
N ILE A 19 -3.83 8.76 24.73
CA ILE A 19 -2.50 8.22 25.01
C ILE A 19 -2.09 7.21 23.93
N ASN A 20 -0.88 7.37 23.41
CA ASN A 20 -0.31 6.62 22.29
C ASN A 20 -0.94 6.87 20.91
N ASP A 21 -1.83 7.86 20.77
CA ASP A 21 -2.26 8.29 19.44
C ASP A 21 -1.11 8.99 18.70
N THR A 22 -1.12 8.86 17.38
CA THR A 22 -0.23 9.61 16.51
C THR A 22 -0.96 10.86 16.03
N THR A 23 -0.32 12.02 16.17
CA THR A 23 -0.85 13.33 15.76
C THR A 23 0.13 14.03 14.83
N TRP A 24 -0.26 15.19 14.29
CA TRP A 24 0.60 16.01 13.43
C TRP A 24 1.93 16.41 14.11
N LEU A 25 1.89 16.70 15.42
CA LEU A 25 3.05 17.16 16.19
C LEU A 25 3.78 16.02 16.91
N TYR A 26 3.05 14.97 17.33
CA TYR A 26 3.58 13.93 18.20
C TYR A 26 3.42 12.53 17.57
N ARG A 27 4.52 11.78 17.49
CA ARG A 27 4.51 10.36 17.09
C ARG A 27 3.83 9.45 18.10
N THR A 28 3.86 9.88 19.36
CA THR A 28 3.19 9.21 20.47
C THR A 28 2.68 10.28 21.43
N ALA A 29 1.37 10.55 21.38
CA ALA A 29 0.72 11.51 22.24
C ALA A 29 0.60 10.97 23.68
N ASP A 30 0.65 11.88 24.66
CA ASP A 30 0.42 11.55 26.08
C ASP A 30 -1.07 11.60 26.47
N GLY A 31 -1.94 12.08 25.58
CA GLY A 31 -3.37 12.25 25.81
C GLY A 31 -3.76 13.58 26.47
N ALA A 32 -2.80 14.46 26.76
CA ALA A 32 -2.99 15.76 27.43
C ALA A 32 -2.50 16.95 26.59
N GLY A 33 -2.28 16.74 25.28
CA GLY A 33 -1.79 17.77 24.35
C GLY A 33 -0.27 17.81 24.19
N GLY A 34 0.46 16.88 24.82
CA GLY A 34 1.89 16.66 24.66
C GLY A 34 2.21 15.29 24.05
N GLY A 35 3.48 14.92 24.13
CA GLY A 35 3.95 13.61 23.70
C GLY A 35 5.39 13.61 23.21
N LEU A 36 5.80 12.48 22.65
CA LEU A 36 7.05 12.37 21.91
C LEU A 36 6.88 13.03 20.55
N ALA A 37 7.59 14.13 20.31
CA ALA A 37 7.53 14.85 19.06
C ALA A 37 8.09 14.03 17.89
N TRP A 38 7.59 14.31 16.69
CA TRP A 38 8.29 13.93 15.46
C TRP A 38 9.60 14.71 15.31
N ASN A 39 10.53 14.19 14.52
CA ASN A 39 11.70 14.97 14.11
C ASN A 39 11.28 16.09 13.16
N ASN A 40 10.41 15.77 12.19
CA ASN A 40 9.73 16.73 11.33
C ASN A 40 8.23 16.68 11.57
N VAL A 41 7.64 17.84 11.84
CA VAL A 41 6.18 17.98 12.00
C VAL A 41 5.48 17.53 10.73
N GLY A 42 4.42 16.74 10.87
CA GLY A 42 3.72 16.12 9.73
C GLY A 42 4.31 14.79 9.25
N GLY A 43 5.41 14.34 9.87
CA GLY A 43 6.04 13.06 9.59
C GLY A 43 7.21 13.14 8.61
N ASP A 44 7.92 12.04 8.51
CA ASP A 44 9.06 11.88 7.61
C ASP A 44 8.62 11.08 6.38
N TYR A 45 8.67 11.71 5.21
CA TYR A 45 8.29 11.10 3.93
C TYR A 45 9.25 11.49 2.80
N SER A 46 9.21 10.73 1.71
CA SER A 46 10.00 11.04 0.51
C SER A 46 9.63 12.40 -0.08
N ALA A 47 10.63 13.22 -0.40
CA ALA A 47 10.43 14.49 -1.10
C ALA A 47 9.94 14.31 -2.55
N PHE A 48 10.03 13.10 -3.10
CA PHE A 48 9.56 12.77 -4.44
C PHE A 48 8.25 11.99 -4.37
N PHE A 49 7.24 12.47 -5.09
CA PHE A 49 5.95 11.81 -5.20
C PHE A 49 6.05 10.57 -6.10
N SER A 50 5.57 9.44 -5.60
CA SER A 50 5.44 8.21 -6.40
C SER A 50 4.42 8.37 -7.51
N ALA A 51 3.30 9.06 -7.23
CA ALA A 51 2.26 9.41 -8.19
C ALA A 51 1.52 10.68 -7.74
N SER A 52 0.88 11.36 -8.68
CA SER A 52 0.01 12.52 -8.41
C SER A 52 -1.28 12.39 -9.21
N LEU A 53 -2.41 12.78 -8.60
CA LEU A 53 -3.73 12.76 -9.24
C LEU A 53 -4.54 13.96 -8.77
N LEU A 54 -5.22 14.63 -9.71
CA LEU A 54 -6.27 15.57 -9.36
C LEU A 54 -7.55 14.80 -9.02
N THR A 55 -7.84 14.67 -7.72
CA THR A 55 -8.96 13.88 -7.24
C THR A 55 -10.32 14.52 -7.53
N THR A 56 -11.33 13.71 -7.88
CA THR A 56 -12.73 14.15 -7.92
C THR A 56 -13.33 14.25 -6.51
N THR A 57 -14.49 14.90 -6.40
CA THR A 57 -15.18 15.07 -5.09
C THR A 57 -15.71 13.76 -4.52
N THR A 58 -16.13 12.84 -5.39
CA THR A 58 -16.66 11.53 -5.03
C THR A 58 -16.17 10.46 -6.01
N GLY A 59 -16.26 9.20 -5.61
CA GLY A 59 -15.91 8.04 -6.43
C GLY A 59 -14.49 7.53 -6.21
N LEU A 60 -14.20 6.41 -6.87
CA LEU A 60 -12.91 5.73 -6.79
C LEU A 60 -11.79 6.58 -7.40
N GLN A 61 -10.72 6.76 -6.64
CA GLN A 61 -9.49 7.36 -7.13
C GLN A 61 -8.45 6.26 -7.37
N THR A 62 -7.78 6.31 -8.52
CA THR A 62 -6.76 5.33 -8.89
C THR A 62 -5.48 6.07 -9.23
N TRP A 63 -4.39 5.73 -8.54
CA TRP A 63 -3.06 6.22 -8.84
C TRP A 63 -2.29 5.16 -9.61
N SER A 64 -1.67 5.56 -10.72
CA SER A 64 -0.81 4.70 -11.53
C SER A 64 0.32 5.53 -12.11
N SER A 65 1.54 5.02 -11.99
CA SER A 65 2.76 5.68 -12.47
C SER A 65 3.93 4.70 -12.48
N LEU A 66 5.02 5.09 -13.16
CA LEU A 66 6.29 4.36 -13.07
C LEU A 66 6.93 4.47 -11.67
N GLY A 67 6.66 5.55 -10.94
CA GLY A 67 7.15 5.72 -9.56
C GLY A 67 6.60 4.65 -8.63
N LEU A 68 5.28 4.44 -8.65
CA LEU A 68 4.65 3.38 -7.86
C LEU A 68 5.17 1.98 -8.20
N LEU A 69 5.42 1.71 -9.48
CA LEU A 69 6.02 0.44 -9.91
C LEU A 69 7.45 0.26 -9.36
N ASN A 70 8.26 1.32 -9.38
CA ASN A 70 9.62 1.28 -8.84
C ASN A 70 9.61 1.08 -7.32
N ASP A 71 8.66 1.68 -6.62
CA ASP A 71 8.46 1.48 -5.18
C ASP A 71 8.09 0.02 -4.88
N VAL A 72 7.11 -0.56 -5.58
CA VAL A 72 6.73 -1.99 -5.43
C VAL A 72 7.92 -2.91 -5.66
N ARG A 73 8.73 -2.63 -6.68
CA ARG A 73 9.95 -3.41 -6.96
C ARG A 73 10.96 -3.26 -5.82
N SER A 74 11.13 -2.06 -5.30
CA SER A 74 12.04 -1.79 -4.17
C SER A 74 11.58 -2.51 -2.91
N PHE A 75 10.27 -2.50 -2.62
CA PHE A 75 9.68 -3.23 -1.50
C PHE A 75 9.87 -4.75 -1.63
N ALA A 76 9.83 -5.29 -2.86
CA ALA A 76 10.07 -6.70 -3.10
C ALA A 76 11.56 -7.08 -2.94
N LEU A 77 12.49 -6.18 -3.30
CA LEU A 77 13.93 -6.39 -3.18
C LEU A 77 14.43 -6.23 -1.74
N ASP A 78 13.89 -5.25 -1.00
CA ASP A 78 14.21 -5.01 0.41
C ASP A 78 12.93 -4.72 1.20
N PRO A 79 12.27 -5.76 1.72
CA PRO A 79 11.06 -5.61 2.53
C PRO A 79 11.28 -4.81 3.82
N SER A 80 12.52 -4.70 4.32
CA SER A 80 12.83 -3.93 5.53
C SER A 80 12.70 -2.43 5.32
N GLN A 81 12.77 -1.98 4.07
CA GLN A 81 12.59 -0.59 3.66
C GLN A 81 11.16 -0.30 3.17
N ASN A 82 10.23 -1.25 3.31
CA ASN A 82 8.84 -1.03 2.95
C ASN A 82 8.08 -0.35 4.10
N PHE A 83 7.95 0.97 3.99
CA PHE A 83 7.12 1.79 4.90
C PHE A 83 5.72 2.08 4.32
N GLY A 84 5.41 1.56 3.14
CA GLY A 84 4.18 1.82 2.40
C GLY A 84 4.12 3.22 1.79
N TRP A 85 2.91 3.66 1.47
CA TRP A 85 2.63 5.00 0.94
C TRP A 85 1.69 5.76 1.86
N PHE A 86 1.73 7.07 1.73
CA PHE A 86 0.76 8.00 2.29
C PHE A 86 0.21 8.88 1.17
N LEU A 87 -0.99 9.42 1.36
CA LEU A 87 -1.59 10.38 0.44
C LEU A 87 -1.46 11.77 1.05
N LEU A 88 -0.87 12.70 0.28
CA LEU A 88 -0.77 14.10 0.64
C LEU A 88 -1.68 14.93 -0.27
N GLY A 89 -2.52 15.76 0.34
CA GLY A 89 -3.31 16.76 -0.37
C GLY A 89 -2.50 18.03 -0.61
N ASP A 90 -3.01 18.92 -1.46
CA ASP A 90 -2.48 20.29 -1.55
C ASP A 90 -2.87 21.08 -0.30
N GLU A 91 -1.90 21.35 0.57
CA GLU A 91 -2.10 22.10 1.82
C GLU A 91 -1.88 23.62 1.64
N SER A 92 -1.58 24.09 0.43
CA SER A 92 -1.32 25.51 0.16
C SER A 92 -2.59 26.37 0.10
N THR A 93 -3.76 25.74 -0.03
CA THR A 93 -5.06 26.41 -0.15
C THR A 93 -6.09 25.82 0.82
N MET A 94 -7.05 26.63 1.24
CA MET A 94 -8.11 26.18 2.16
C MET A 94 -9.16 25.36 1.43
N GLY A 95 -9.69 24.33 2.10
CA GLY A 95 -10.84 23.54 1.61
C GLY A 95 -10.48 22.41 0.63
N THR A 96 -9.22 21.97 0.61
CA THR A 96 -8.73 20.88 -0.25
C THR A 96 -8.91 19.49 0.36
N THR A 97 -9.45 19.38 1.57
CA THR A 97 -9.61 18.11 2.29
C THR A 97 -10.45 17.10 1.49
N ARG A 98 -9.95 15.87 1.41
CA ARG A 98 -10.64 14.71 0.85
C ARG A 98 -10.76 13.60 1.89
N ARG A 99 -11.83 12.81 1.79
CA ARG A 99 -12.07 11.63 2.63
C ARG A 99 -11.88 10.38 1.80
N PHE A 100 -11.15 9.43 2.35
CA PHE A 100 -10.93 8.11 1.77
C PHE A 100 -11.34 7.06 2.77
N ASP A 101 -11.98 6.00 2.28
CA ASP A 101 -12.28 4.84 3.09
C ASP A 101 -10.99 4.16 3.55
N SER A 102 -11.03 3.61 4.76
CA SER A 102 -9.93 2.86 5.34
C SER A 102 -10.12 1.36 5.15
N ALA A 103 -9.11 0.56 5.50
CA ALA A 103 -9.26 -0.90 5.57
C ALA A 103 -10.37 -1.35 6.54
N TYR A 104 -10.73 -0.52 7.53
CA TYR A 104 -11.80 -0.82 8.48
C TYR A 104 -13.21 -0.61 7.89
N SER A 105 -13.33 0.23 6.85
CA SER A 105 -14.62 0.53 6.22
C SER A 105 -15.29 -0.73 5.66
N GLY A 106 -14.53 -1.78 5.33
CA GLY A 106 -15.08 -3.06 4.85
C GLY A 106 -16.04 -3.75 5.84
N SER A 107 -15.85 -3.58 7.15
CA SER A 107 -16.74 -4.16 8.18
C SER A 107 -18.13 -3.51 8.24
N VAL A 108 -18.26 -2.31 7.66
CA VAL A 108 -19.49 -1.52 7.61
C VAL A 108 -19.98 -1.32 6.17
N GLY A 109 -19.47 -2.10 5.22
CA GLY A 109 -19.88 -2.07 3.81
C GLY A 109 -19.25 -0.96 2.95
N GLY A 110 -18.23 -0.26 3.44
CA GLY A 110 -17.45 0.70 2.66
C GLY A 110 -16.40 0.04 1.76
N ILE A 111 -15.71 0.84 0.94
CA ILE A 111 -14.75 0.34 -0.05
C ILE A 111 -13.34 0.34 0.54
N VAL A 112 -12.70 -0.83 0.62
CA VAL A 112 -11.33 -0.91 1.14
C VAL A 112 -10.28 -0.48 0.08
N PRO A 113 -9.21 0.23 0.49
CA PRO A 113 -8.08 0.50 -0.39
C PRO A 113 -7.46 -0.80 -0.92
N ARG A 114 -7.07 -0.82 -2.21
CA ARG A 114 -6.44 -1.98 -2.86
C ARG A 114 -5.20 -1.60 -3.65
N LEU A 115 -4.22 -2.50 -3.67
CA LEU A 115 -3.06 -2.46 -4.55
C LEU A 115 -3.26 -3.51 -5.65
N GLU A 116 -3.24 -3.09 -6.90
CA GLU A 116 -3.39 -3.95 -8.07
C GLU A 116 -2.07 -3.99 -8.85
N ILE A 117 -1.54 -5.19 -9.09
CA ILE A 117 -0.25 -5.40 -9.75
C ILE A 117 -0.45 -6.44 -10.86
N GLU A 118 -0.14 -6.05 -12.09
CA GLU A 118 0.02 -6.98 -13.19
C GLU A 118 1.49 -7.41 -13.30
N PHE A 119 1.74 -8.72 -13.31
CA PHE A 119 3.08 -9.27 -13.46
C PHE A 119 3.08 -10.44 -14.45
N THR A 120 4.19 -10.59 -15.16
CA THR A 120 4.42 -11.76 -16.01
C THR A 120 5.27 -12.76 -15.25
N THR A 121 4.90 -14.04 -15.33
CA THR A 121 5.75 -15.13 -14.84
C THR A 121 6.68 -15.55 -15.96
N ILE A 122 7.99 -15.46 -15.74
CA ILE A 122 8.96 -16.10 -16.63
C ILE A 122 9.07 -17.56 -16.17
N PRO A 123 8.76 -18.55 -17.02
CA PRO A 123 8.96 -19.95 -16.67
C PRO A 123 10.43 -20.17 -16.30
N ALA A 124 10.70 -20.82 -15.17
CA ALA A 124 12.06 -21.16 -14.79
C ALA A 124 12.73 -21.95 -15.93
N PRO A 125 13.99 -21.66 -16.31
CA PRO A 125 14.69 -22.39 -17.37
C PRO A 125 14.67 -23.92 -17.20
N GLY A 126 14.52 -24.41 -15.97
CA GLY A 126 14.45 -25.84 -15.65
C GLY A 126 13.09 -26.52 -15.85
N ALA A 127 11.98 -25.79 -15.99
CA ALA A 127 10.65 -26.39 -16.15
C ALA A 127 10.47 -27.09 -17.52
N LEU A 128 11.20 -26.63 -18.54
CA LEU A 128 11.22 -27.23 -19.88
C LEU A 128 12.30 -28.31 -20.03
N ALA A 129 13.32 -28.32 -19.18
CA ALA A 129 14.43 -29.28 -19.26
C ALA A 129 14.01 -30.71 -18.86
N TRP A 130 13.02 -30.87 -17.96
CA TRP A 130 12.53 -32.18 -17.55
C TRP A 130 11.59 -32.86 -18.56
N ILE A 131 10.96 -32.09 -19.44
CA ILE A 131 10.05 -32.63 -20.46
C ILE A 131 10.83 -33.19 -21.67
N ALA A 132 12.07 -32.75 -21.88
CA ALA A 132 12.89 -33.23 -22.99
C ALA A 132 13.65 -34.54 -22.72
N VAL A 133 13.84 -34.95 -21.45
CA VAL A 133 14.66 -36.13 -21.11
C VAL A 133 13.86 -37.45 -21.07
N THR A 134 12.53 -37.41 -20.91
CA THR A 134 11.69 -38.61 -20.82
C THR A 134 11.16 -39.12 -22.16
N GLY A 135 11.39 -38.41 -23.27
CA GLY A 135 10.83 -38.73 -24.59
C GLY A 135 11.70 -39.61 -25.52
N LEU A 136 12.94 -39.95 -25.16
CA LEU A 136 13.91 -40.54 -26.10
C LEU A 136 14.36 -41.99 -25.79
N THR A 137 13.58 -42.80 -25.07
CA THR A 137 13.93 -44.22 -24.80
C THR A 137 12.77 -45.20 -25.03
N GLY A 138 11.95 -44.97 -26.07
CA GLY A 138 10.70 -45.72 -26.24
C GLY A 138 10.33 -46.12 -27.66
N PHE A 139 11.28 -46.38 -28.56
CA PHE A 139 10.99 -47.04 -29.83
C PHE A 139 12.08 -48.07 -30.15
N ILE A 140 11.72 -49.36 -30.06
CA ILE A 140 11.99 -50.45 -31.02
C ILE A 140 11.85 -51.79 -30.28
N ALA A 141 10.72 -52.47 -30.47
CA ALA A 141 10.68 -53.93 -30.50
C ALA A 141 9.62 -54.35 -31.54
N ARG A 142 10.11 -54.81 -32.70
CA ARG A 142 9.34 -55.24 -33.86
C ARG A 142 8.72 -56.64 -33.64
N ARG A 143 7.40 -56.69 -33.86
CA ARG A 143 6.56 -57.68 -34.60
C ARG A 143 6.82 -59.20 -34.49
N LYS A 144 5.75 -59.88 -34.05
CA LYS A 144 5.34 -61.30 -34.17
C LYS A 144 6.02 -62.17 -35.25
N ARG A 145 6.41 -63.38 -34.85
CA ARG A 145 5.81 -64.66 -35.29
C ARG A 145 5.66 -65.58 -34.09
#